data_AF-A0A3P7LB65-F1
#
_entry.id   AF-A0A3P7LB65-F1
#
_cell.length_a   1.000
_cell.length_b   1.000
_cell.length_c   1.000
_cell.angle_alpha   90.00
_cell.angle_beta   90.00
_cell.angle_gamma   90.00
#
_symmetry.space_group_name_H-M   'P 1'
#
loop_
_entity.id
_entity.type
_entity.pdbx_description
1 polymer ?
#
loop_
_entity_poly.entity_id
_entity_poly.type
_entity_poly.pdbx_seq_one_letter_code
_entity_poly.pdbx_strand_id
1 'polypeptide(L)'
;MVIYGLLLVILTGKRVGIFRKLMNNRIFFQHPDLMRLLSVHENVMSIMMNILTAQQGAVEHEGEELKEKTPVKDSSEMVVACSRFLCYFCRTSRQNQKAMFEHLSFLLDNATMLLARPSLRGSVPLDVAYSSFMDNNELALALKEEELDKVAVYLSRCGLQPNSEMIAKGYPDLGWDPVEGERYIDFLRFCVWINGENVEENANLVIRLLIRRPECLGVALKGEGQGLFAAFKEAIALSEDIRVLEEEGENATMLKSGLLGESPSYPSKDAEGEDYLDLGAATLDFYSSLVDLLAKCAPDPMAIQAGKGDSLRARAILRSLISLDDLGQILSLRFTIPNLALAATDDNGPLPGLLPNHKGSVLLFLDRVYGIDSQDMLFHFLEQSFLPDLRAATMMDSFKEKN
;
A
#
# COMPACT_ATOMS: atom_id res chain seq x y z
N MET A 1 19.67 -20.28 -27.27
CA MET A 1 19.67 -20.73 -25.86
C MET A 1 18.57 -20.11 -25.02
N VAL A 2 18.36 -18.79 -25.04
CA VAL A 2 17.31 -18.09 -24.27
C VAL A 2 15.89 -18.60 -24.59
N ILE A 3 15.52 -18.63 -25.88
CA ILE A 3 14.22 -19.13 -26.34
C ILE A 3 14.05 -20.62 -25.98
N TYR A 4 15.10 -21.43 -26.17
CA TYR A 4 15.11 -22.84 -25.77
C TYR A 4 15.00 -23.03 -24.24
N GLY A 5 15.54 -22.10 -23.44
CA GLY A 5 15.43 -22.09 -21.99
C GLY A 5 14.04 -21.70 -21.51
N LEU A 6 13.41 -20.69 -22.14
CA LEU A 6 12.00 -20.35 -21.95
C LEU A 6 11.10 -21.53 -22.35
N LEU A 7 11.32 -22.11 -23.53
CA LEU A 7 10.57 -23.28 -24.00
C LEU A 7 10.72 -24.48 -23.05
N LEU A 8 11.92 -24.73 -22.49
CA LEU A 8 12.12 -25.76 -21.49
C LEU A 8 11.41 -25.45 -20.16
N VAL A 9 11.39 -24.19 -19.72
CA VAL A 9 10.66 -23.77 -18.51
C VAL A 9 9.15 -23.94 -18.71
N ILE A 10 8.62 -23.51 -19.86
CA ILE A 10 7.22 -23.67 -20.28
C ILE A 10 6.84 -25.16 -20.35
N LEU A 11 7.71 -26.01 -20.90
CA LEU A 11 7.42 -27.44 -21.09
C LEU A 11 7.61 -28.30 -19.84
N THR A 12 8.43 -27.86 -18.86
CA THR A 12 8.82 -28.73 -17.74
C THR A 12 8.45 -28.23 -16.36
N GLY A 13 8.10 -26.95 -16.18
CA GLY A 13 7.68 -26.36 -14.90
C GLY A 13 8.71 -26.45 -13.75
N LYS A 14 9.91 -27.00 -14.00
CA LYS A 14 10.82 -27.50 -12.95
C LYS A 14 12.18 -26.82 -12.89
N ARG A 15 12.38 -25.68 -13.55
CA ARG A 15 13.71 -25.01 -13.60
C ARG A 15 13.68 -23.53 -13.26
N VAL A 16 13.33 -23.23 -12.00
CA VAL A 16 13.42 -21.90 -11.36
C VAL A 16 14.78 -21.22 -11.61
N GLY A 17 15.89 -21.98 -11.54
CA GLY A 17 17.24 -21.45 -11.75
C GLY A 17 17.56 -20.96 -13.18
N ILE A 18 16.87 -21.47 -14.21
CA ILE A 18 17.05 -21.00 -15.60
C ILE A 18 16.27 -19.71 -15.82
N PHE A 19 15.05 -19.63 -15.29
CA PHE A 19 14.23 -18.42 -15.34
C PHE A 19 14.91 -17.25 -14.62
N ARG A 20 15.47 -17.48 -13.42
CA ARG A 20 16.25 -16.48 -12.66
C ARG A 20 17.48 -15.97 -13.43
N LYS A 21 18.20 -16.86 -14.12
CA LYS A 21 19.34 -16.47 -14.99
C LYS A 21 18.90 -15.64 -16.20
N LEU A 22 17.72 -15.92 -16.72
CA LEU A 22 17.14 -15.18 -17.84
C LEU A 22 16.70 -13.78 -17.39
N MET A 23 16.07 -13.67 -16.23
CA MET A 23 15.69 -12.39 -15.62
C MET A 23 16.87 -11.53 -15.18
N ASN A 24 18.01 -12.12 -14.81
CA ASN A 24 19.22 -11.39 -14.44
C ASN A 24 20.11 -11.02 -15.64
N ASN A 25 19.66 -11.27 -16.87
CA ASN A 25 20.46 -10.98 -18.06
C ASN A 25 20.36 -9.50 -18.46
N ARG A 26 21.50 -8.80 -18.45
CA ARG A 26 21.60 -7.36 -18.73
C ARG A 26 21.11 -6.94 -20.13
N ILE A 27 21.17 -7.84 -21.13
CA ILE A 27 20.78 -7.53 -22.52
C ILE A 27 19.31 -7.14 -22.62
N PHE A 28 18.48 -7.78 -21.81
CA PHE A 28 17.06 -7.53 -21.73
C PHE A 28 16.72 -6.14 -21.19
N PHE A 29 17.52 -5.67 -20.23
CA PHE A 29 17.36 -4.32 -19.67
C PHE A 29 17.81 -3.22 -20.64
N GLN A 30 18.66 -3.56 -21.61
CA GLN A 30 19.18 -2.62 -22.61
C GLN A 30 18.30 -2.53 -23.86
N HIS A 31 17.51 -3.56 -24.15
CA HIS A 31 16.68 -3.62 -25.37
C HIS A 31 15.25 -4.13 -25.08
N PRO A 32 14.37 -3.28 -24.51
CA PRO A 32 13.00 -3.66 -24.17
C PRO A 32 12.16 -4.11 -25.39
N ASP A 33 12.40 -3.54 -26.57
CA ASP A 33 11.70 -3.91 -27.81
C ASP A 33 11.99 -5.36 -28.25
N LEU A 34 13.17 -5.89 -27.92
CA LEU A 34 13.52 -7.28 -28.23
C LEU A 34 12.67 -8.25 -27.41
N MET A 35 12.34 -7.92 -26.16
CA MET A 35 11.46 -8.75 -25.32
C MET A 35 10.06 -8.85 -25.90
N ARG A 36 9.55 -7.72 -26.41
CA ARG A 36 8.23 -7.64 -27.04
C ARG A 36 8.20 -8.41 -28.36
N LEU A 37 9.20 -8.23 -29.22
CA LEU A 37 9.31 -8.95 -30.50
C LEU A 37 9.42 -10.47 -30.35
N LEU A 38 10.00 -10.93 -29.25
CA LEU A 38 10.13 -12.35 -28.92
C LEU A 38 8.96 -12.91 -28.10
N SER A 39 7.91 -12.11 -27.87
CA SER A 39 6.74 -12.46 -27.03
C SER A 39 7.12 -13.11 -25.69
N VAL A 40 8.20 -12.63 -25.06
CA VAL A 40 8.66 -13.19 -23.77
C VAL A 40 7.61 -12.94 -22.68
N HIS A 41 7.01 -11.75 -22.68
CA HIS A 41 5.97 -11.36 -21.73
C HIS A 41 4.73 -12.27 -21.79
N GLU A 42 4.25 -12.65 -22.99
CA GLU A 42 3.14 -13.60 -23.15
C GLU A 42 3.46 -14.96 -22.51
N ASN A 43 4.68 -15.47 -22.71
CA ASN A 43 5.12 -16.73 -22.12
C ASN A 43 5.21 -16.64 -20.59
N VAL A 44 5.75 -15.53 -20.06
CA VAL A 44 5.84 -15.31 -18.61
C VAL A 44 4.46 -15.18 -17.99
N MET A 45 3.55 -14.46 -18.65
CA MET A 45 2.15 -14.35 -18.22
C MET A 45 1.47 -15.72 -18.24
N SER A 46 1.63 -16.51 -19.31
CA SER A 46 1.06 -17.86 -19.39
C SER A 46 1.56 -18.79 -18.27
N ILE A 47 2.87 -18.76 -17.96
CA ILE A 47 3.43 -19.51 -16.83
C ILE A 47 2.77 -19.08 -15.51
N MET A 48 2.70 -17.76 -15.27
CA MET A 48 2.10 -17.21 -14.06
C MET A 48 0.61 -17.59 -13.95
N MET A 49 -0.16 -17.46 -15.03
CA MET A 49 -1.57 -17.87 -15.08
C MET A 49 -1.74 -19.36 -14.76
N ASN A 50 -0.94 -20.23 -15.38
CA ASN A 50 -1.02 -21.67 -15.13
C ASN A 50 -0.75 -22.03 -13.67
N ILE A 51 0.21 -21.36 -13.03
CA ILE A 51 0.51 -21.56 -11.60
C ILE A 51 -0.65 -21.10 -10.73
N LEU A 52 -1.18 -19.90 -10.98
CA LEU A 52 -2.28 -19.33 -10.21
C LEU A 52 -3.56 -20.17 -10.35
N THR A 53 -3.92 -20.57 -11.56
CA THR A 53 -5.08 -21.44 -11.81
C THR A 53 -4.92 -22.82 -11.15
N ALA A 54 -3.72 -23.39 -11.18
CA ALA A 54 -3.45 -24.67 -10.52
C ALA A 54 -3.60 -24.58 -8.99
N GLN A 55 -3.24 -23.44 -8.39
CA GLN A 55 -3.43 -23.21 -6.96
C GLN A 55 -4.91 -23.02 -6.59
N GLN A 56 -5.68 -22.30 -7.41
CA GLN A 56 -7.13 -22.15 -7.19
C GLN A 56 -7.86 -23.51 -7.21
N GLY A 57 -7.55 -24.37 -8.18
CA GLY A 57 -8.16 -25.71 -8.28
C GLY A 57 -7.78 -26.67 -7.14
N ALA A 58 -6.66 -26.44 -6.45
CA ALA A 58 -6.27 -27.22 -5.27
C ALA A 58 -7.10 -26.83 -4.03
N VAL A 59 -7.47 -25.55 -3.89
CA VAL A 59 -8.27 -25.04 -2.77
C VAL A 59 -9.74 -25.50 -2.86
N GLU A 60 -10.26 -25.73 -4.06
CA GLU A 60 -11.63 -26.26 -4.27
C GLU A 60 -11.76 -27.78 -3.96
N HIS A 61 -10.63 -28.49 -3.81
CA HIS A 61 -10.57 -29.93 -3.56
C HIS A 61 -9.86 -30.30 -2.24
N GLU A 62 -9.90 -29.43 -1.22
CA GLU A 62 -9.43 -29.81 0.12
C GLU A 62 -10.50 -30.61 0.88
N GLY A 63 -10.64 -31.85 0.43
CA GLY A 63 -11.42 -32.89 1.06
C GLY A 63 -10.80 -34.27 0.86
N GLU A 64 -9.48 -34.41 0.72
CA GLU A 64 -8.78 -35.69 0.88
C GLU A 64 -7.23 -35.54 0.90
N GLU A 65 -6.65 -35.91 2.04
CA GLU A 65 -5.30 -36.43 2.33
C GLU A 65 -4.00 -35.69 1.95
N LEU A 66 -3.16 -35.53 2.99
CA LEU A 66 -1.77 -35.09 3.01
C LEU A 66 -0.82 -35.91 2.12
N LYS A 67 0.01 -35.25 1.29
CA LYS A 67 1.46 -35.55 1.08
C LYS A 67 2.16 -34.62 0.08
N GLU A 68 3.05 -33.79 0.63
CA GLU A 68 4.32 -33.22 0.10
C GLU A 68 4.43 -31.73 0.44
N LYS A 69 5.32 -31.38 1.40
CA LYS A 69 5.59 -30.00 1.85
C LYS A 69 6.48 -29.20 0.88
N THR A 70 6.61 -29.62 -0.38
CA THR A 70 7.59 -29.10 -1.35
C THR A 70 7.07 -28.44 -2.65
N PRO A 71 5.77 -28.47 -3.06
CA PRO A 71 5.33 -27.79 -4.30
C PRO A 71 4.82 -26.34 -4.12
N VAL A 72 4.45 -25.92 -2.90
CA VAL A 72 3.84 -24.60 -2.65
C VAL A 72 4.89 -23.48 -2.62
N LYS A 73 6.06 -23.72 -2.02
CA LYS A 73 7.12 -22.71 -1.93
C LYS A 73 7.70 -22.38 -3.30
N ASP A 74 7.95 -23.39 -4.13
CA ASP A 74 8.47 -23.20 -5.48
C ASP A 74 7.48 -22.46 -6.39
N SER A 75 6.18 -22.66 -6.21
CA SER A 75 5.14 -21.97 -6.99
C SER A 75 5.02 -20.49 -6.60
N SER A 76 5.04 -20.15 -5.31
CA SER A 76 5.07 -18.75 -4.85
C SER A 76 6.33 -18.01 -5.33
N GLU A 77 7.51 -18.64 -5.26
CA GLU A 77 8.76 -18.03 -5.76
C GLU A 77 8.70 -17.75 -7.27
N MET A 78 8.06 -18.63 -8.04
CA MET A 78 7.83 -18.41 -9.46
C MET A 78 6.88 -17.24 -9.71
N VAL A 79 5.76 -17.13 -8.98
CA VAL A 79 4.84 -16.00 -9.10
C VAL A 79 5.55 -14.68 -8.80
N VAL A 80 6.39 -14.65 -7.77
CA VAL A 80 7.19 -13.47 -7.41
C VAL A 80 8.15 -13.07 -8.52
N ALA A 81 8.86 -14.05 -9.10
CA ALA A 81 9.79 -13.82 -10.19
C ALA A 81 9.07 -13.31 -11.46
N CYS A 82 7.95 -13.95 -11.83
CA CYS A 82 7.11 -13.52 -12.95
C CYS A 82 6.60 -12.09 -12.74
N SER A 83 6.04 -11.80 -11.57
CA SER A 83 5.47 -10.48 -11.26
C SER A 83 6.54 -9.39 -11.33
N ARG A 84 7.73 -9.62 -10.76
CA ARG A 84 8.85 -8.68 -10.84
C ARG A 84 9.27 -8.40 -12.28
N PHE A 85 9.35 -9.44 -13.12
CA PHE A 85 9.65 -9.29 -14.54
C PHE A 85 8.57 -8.46 -15.26
N LEU A 86 7.29 -8.76 -15.01
CA LEU A 86 6.17 -8.08 -15.67
C LEU A 86 6.03 -6.62 -15.22
N CYS A 87 6.25 -6.31 -13.93
CA CYS A 87 6.35 -4.94 -13.45
C CYS A 87 7.45 -4.15 -14.17
N TYR A 88 8.63 -4.77 -14.33
CA TYR A 88 9.72 -4.15 -15.11
C TYR A 88 9.32 -3.97 -16.58
N PHE A 89 8.74 -4.99 -17.21
CA PHE A 89 8.29 -4.95 -18.59
C PHE A 89 7.30 -3.78 -18.83
N CYS A 90 6.33 -3.58 -17.94
CA CYS A 90 5.41 -2.45 -17.99
C CYS A 90 6.13 -1.10 -17.95
N ARG A 91 7.15 -0.92 -17.10
CA ARG A 91 7.89 0.36 -16.96
C ARG A 91 8.70 0.75 -18.20
N THR A 92 8.99 -0.18 -19.09
CA THR A 92 9.86 0.09 -20.23
C THR A 92 9.18 0.78 -21.41
N SER A 93 7.85 0.64 -21.57
CA SER A 93 7.12 1.25 -22.69
C SER A 93 5.59 1.23 -22.47
N ARG A 94 4.91 2.29 -22.95
CA ARG A 94 3.44 2.35 -22.97
C ARG A 94 2.79 1.23 -23.80
N GLN A 95 3.46 0.73 -24.83
CA GLN A 95 2.96 -0.39 -25.61
C GLN A 95 3.00 -1.71 -24.81
N ASN A 96 4.00 -1.86 -23.95
CA ASN A 96 4.14 -3.03 -23.08
C ASN A 96 3.08 -3.04 -21.98
N GLN A 97 2.79 -1.86 -21.42
CA GLN A 97 1.65 -1.64 -20.53
C GLN A 97 0.34 -2.10 -21.18
N LYS A 98 0.06 -1.66 -22.40
CA LYS A 98 -1.15 -2.04 -23.14
C LYS A 98 -1.28 -3.56 -23.30
N ALA A 99 -0.21 -4.25 -23.66
CA ALA A 99 -0.22 -5.72 -23.76
C ALA A 99 -0.52 -6.40 -22.41
N MET A 100 -0.01 -5.85 -21.30
CA MET A 100 -0.32 -6.37 -19.97
C MET A 100 -1.72 -6.01 -19.47
N PHE A 101 -2.25 -4.85 -19.87
CA PHE A 101 -3.57 -4.37 -19.48
C PHE A 101 -4.69 -5.30 -19.97
N GLU A 102 -4.49 -6.03 -21.08
CA GLU A 102 -5.41 -7.08 -21.55
C GLU A 102 -5.61 -8.21 -20.53
N HIS A 103 -4.65 -8.41 -19.63
CA HIS A 103 -4.71 -9.42 -18.56
C HIS A 103 -5.18 -8.84 -17.21
N LEU A 104 -5.57 -7.57 -17.13
CA LEU A 104 -5.89 -6.87 -15.89
C LEU A 104 -6.94 -7.61 -15.04
N SER A 105 -8.06 -8.03 -15.63
CA SER A 105 -9.10 -8.76 -14.89
C SER A 105 -8.56 -10.03 -14.23
N PHE A 106 -7.76 -10.82 -14.95
CA PHE A 106 -7.19 -12.05 -14.40
C PHE A 106 -6.21 -11.76 -13.25
N LEU A 107 -5.40 -10.70 -13.38
CA LEU A 107 -4.49 -10.26 -12.33
C LEU A 107 -5.25 -9.84 -11.07
N LEU A 108 -6.38 -9.14 -11.24
CA LEU A 108 -7.27 -8.74 -10.14
C LEU A 108 -7.98 -9.92 -9.48
N ASP A 109 -8.35 -10.96 -10.24
CA ASP A 109 -8.91 -12.20 -9.69
C ASP A 109 -7.90 -12.94 -8.78
N ASN A 110 -6.61 -12.60 -8.88
CA ASN A 110 -5.52 -13.19 -8.10
C ASN A 110 -4.77 -12.14 -7.24
N ALA A 111 -5.36 -10.98 -7.02
CA ALA A 111 -4.67 -9.84 -6.40
C ALA A 111 -4.36 -10.03 -4.90
N THR A 112 -5.06 -10.92 -4.20
CA THR A 112 -4.85 -11.20 -2.76
C THR A 112 -3.58 -12.00 -2.47
N MET A 113 -2.96 -12.57 -3.50
CA MET A 113 -1.83 -13.47 -3.32
C MET A 113 -0.60 -12.74 -2.77
N LEU A 114 -0.09 -13.23 -1.64
CA LEU A 114 1.18 -12.82 -1.02
C LEU A 114 1.25 -11.34 -0.56
N LEU A 115 0.10 -10.71 -0.31
CA LEU A 115 0.04 -9.30 0.11
C LEU A 115 0.53 -9.07 1.55
N ALA A 116 0.34 -10.04 2.45
CA ALA A 116 0.78 -9.98 3.85
C ALA A 116 2.31 -9.94 4.04
N ARG A 117 3.10 -9.98 2.95
CA ARG A 117 4.57 -10.02 2.97
C ARG A 117 5.18 -8.73 2.41
N PRO A 118 5.64 -7.80 3.26
CA PRO A 118 6.19 -6.52 2.83
C PRO A 118 7.35 -6.63 1.84
N SER A 119 8.24 -7.63 2.02
CA SER A 119 9.40 -7.86 1.15
C SER A 119 9.03 -8.12 -0.31
N LEU A 120 7.78 -8.52 -0.57
CA LEU A 120 7.28 -8.86 -1.90
C LEU A 120 6.63 -7.67 -2.63
N ARG A 121 6.62 -6.47 -2.04
CA ARG A 121 6.14 -5.24 -2.70
C ARG A 121 6.89 -4.99 -4.02
N GLY A 122 6.13 -4.73 -5.08
CA GLY A 122 6.61 -4.66 -6.48
C GLY A 122 6.76 -6.02 -7.17
N SER A 123 6.33 -7.13 -6.55
CA SER A 123 6.49 -8.48 -7.08
C SER A 123 5.33 -9.43 -6.77
N VAL A 124 4.12 -8.90 -6.65
CA VAL A 124 2.88 -9.69 -6.58
C VAL A 124 1.94 -9.38 -7.74
N PRO A 125 0.89 -10.20 -8.00
CA PRO A 125 -0.04 -9.98 -9.12
C PRO A 125 -0.72 -8.59 -9.10
N LEU A 126 -1.07 -8.07 -7.92
CA LEU A 126 -1.62 -6.73 -7.76
C LEU A 126 -0.66 -5.64 -8.26
N ASP A 127 0.65 -5.84 -8.08
CA ASP A 127 1.66 -4.86 -8.52
C ASP A 127 1.80 -4.83 -10.04
N VAL A 128 1.66 -5.99 -10.68
CA VAL A 128 1.59 -6.08 -12.14
C VAL A 128 0.33 -5.39 -12.65
N ALA A 129 -0.80 -5.58 -11.96
CA ALA A 129 -2.08 -4.98 -12.31
C ALA A 129 -1.98 -3.45 -12.37
N TYR A 130 -1.54 -2.77 -11.30
CA TYR A 130 -1.42 -1.30 -11.40
C TYR A 130 -0.26 -0.85 -12.29
N SER A 131 0.85 -1.60 -12.37
CA SER A 131 1.95 -1.26 -13.29
C SER A 131 1.50 -1.26 -14.75
N SER A 132 0.46 -2.02 -15.10
CA SER A 132 -0.10 -2.09 -16.45
C SER A 132 -0.76 -0.80 -16.93
N PHE A 133 -1.13 0.14 -16.04
CA PHE A 133 -1.71 1.44 -16.41
C PHE A 133 -1.08 2.65 -15.69
N MET A 134 -0.18 2.43 -14.72
CA MET A 134 0.50 3.50 -14.00
C MET A 134 1.17 4.51 -14.95
N ASP A 135 1.05 5.81 -14.66
CA ASP A 135 1.57 6.91 -15.49
C ASP A 135 1.04 6.95 -16.94
N ASN A 136 -0.09 6.28 -17.22
CA ASN A 136 -0.70 6.18 -18.54
C ASN A 136 -2.18 6.58 -18.53
N ASN A 137 -2.42 7.83 -18.92
CA ASN A 137 -3.77 8.43 -18.94
C ASN A 137 -4.77 7.66 -19.82
N GLU A 138 -4.34 7.12 -20.97
CA GLU A 138 -5.23 6.38 -21.89
C GLU A 138 -5.75 5.09 -21.23
N LEU A 139 -4.85 4.33 -20.60
CA LEU A 139 -5.21 3.05 -19.98
C LEU A 139 -6.01 3.25 -18.69
N ALA A 140 -5.69 4.30 -17.92
CA ALA A 140 -6.46 4.62 -16.73
C ALA A 140 -7.90 5.06 -17.06
N LEU A 141 -8.12 5.79 -18.16
CA LEU A 141 -9.47 6.10 -18.65
C LEU A 141 -10.17 4.87 -19.24
N ALA A 142 -9.43 3.83 -19.64
CA ALA A 142 -9.98 2.58 -20.13
C ALA A 142 -10.38 1.59 -19.01
N LEU A 143 -10.11 1.92 -17.74
CA LEU A 143 -10.50 1.12 -16.59
C LEU A 143 -12.02 0.98 -16.50
N LYS A 144 -12.48 -0.22 -16.19
CA LYS A 144 -13.91 -0.54 -16.06
C LYS A 144 -14.37 -0.42 -14.62
N GLU A 145 -15.65 -0.11 -14.45
CA GLU A 145 -16.29 -0.10 -13.13
C GLU A 145 -16.15 -1.45 -12.41
N GLU A 146 -16.25 -2.56 -13.15
CA GLU A 146 -16.08 -3.92 -12.61
C GLU A 146 -14.69 -4.16 -12.02
N GLU A 147 -13.63 -3.57 -12.61
CA GLU A 147 -12.25 -3.74 -12.15
C GLU A 147 -12.02 -2.99 -10.84
N LEU A 148 -12.52 -1.75 -10.75
CA LEU A 148 -12.45 -0.94 -9.52
C LEU A 148 -13.36 -1.49 -8.42
N ASP A 149 -14.54 -2.03 -8.77
CA ASP A 149 -15.43 -2.67 -7.80
C ASP A 149 -14.80 -3.91 -7.17
N LYS A 150 -14.09 -4.75 -7.95
CA LYS A 150 -13.32 -5.88 -7.40
C LYS A 150 -12.30 -5.43 -6.34
N VAL A 151 -11.53 -4.38 -6.63
CA VAL A 151 -10.55 -3.83 -5.68
C VAL A 151 -11.24 -3.30 -4.43
N ALA A 152 -12.38 -2.59 -4.59
CA ALA A 152 -13.16 -2.12 -3.45
C ALA A 152 -13.73 -3.27 -2.61
N VAL A 153 -14.11 -4.40 -3.22
CA VAL A 153 -14.56 -5.59 -2.48
C VAL A 153 -13.42 -6.20 -1.66
N TYR A 154 -12.20 -6.30 -2.21
CA TYR A 154 -11.05 -6.77 -1.43
C TYR A 154 -10.73 -5.82 -0.28
N LEU A 155 -10.68 -4.51 -0.54
CA LEU A 155 -10.46 -3.50 0.49
C LEU A 155 -11.53 -3.56 1.61
N SER A 156 -12.81 -3.80 1.28
CA SER A 156 -13.85 -3.95 2.30
C SER A 156 -13.64 -5.18 3.19
N ARG A 157 -13.05 -6.26 2.68
CA ARG A 157 -12.73 -7.46 3.47
C ARG A 157 -11.64 -7.15 4.48
N CYS A 158 -10.61 -6.40 4.07
CA CYS A 158 -9.56 -5.93 4.98
C CYS A 158 -10.14 -5.13 6.15
N GLY A 159 -11.18 -4.31 5.92
CA GLY A 159 -11.86 -3.57 6.99
C GLY A 159 -12.79 -4.40 7.90
N LEU A 160 -13.02 -5.68 7.59
CA LEU A 160 -13.94 -6.57 8.29
C LEU A 160 -13.28 -7.77 8.95
N GLN A 161 -12.09 -8.17 8.49
CA GLN A 161 -11.43 -9.39 8.90
C GLN A 161 -9.95 -9.11 9.20
N PRO A 162 -9.38 -9.70 10.26
CA PRO A 162 -7.97 -9.60 10.52
C PRO A 162 -7.15 -10.55 9.62
N ASN A 163 -5.86 -10.26 9.50
CA ASN A 163 -4.95 -11.11 8.74
C ASN A 163 -4.61 -12.39 9.52
N SER A 164 -5.18 -13.52 9.10
CA SER A 164 -4.97 -14.80 9.76
C SER A 164 -3.52 -15.30 9.66
N GLU A 165 -2.79 -14.95 8.59
CA GLU A 165 -1.38 -15.30 8.45
C GLU A 165 -0.52 -14.57 9.50
N MET A 166 -0.81 -13.29 9.74
CA MET A 166 -0.09 -12.50 10.74
C MET A 166 -0.38 -12.98 12.17
N ILE A 167 -1.65 -13.27 12.49
CA ILE A 167 -2.01 -13.83 13.80
C ILE A 167 -1.28 -15.16 14.04
N ALA A 168 -1.18 -16.01 13.02
CA ALA A 168 -0.45 -17.28 13.11
C ALA A 168 1.06 -17.10 13.37
N LYS A 169 1.65 -15.96 12.95
CA LYS A 169 3.04 -15.57 13.24
C LYS A 169 3.21 -14.93 14.63
N GLY A 170 2.12 -14.70 15.36
CA GLY A 170 2.14 -14.13 16.71
C GLY A 170 1.97 -12.61 16.77
N TYR A 171 1.60 -11.96 15.66
CA TYR A 171 1.19 -10.55 15.69
C TYR A 171 -0.16 -10.39 16.41
N PRO A 172 -0.39 -9.27 17.12
CA PRO A 172 -1.66 -9.02 17.79
C PRO A 172 -2.81 -8.87 16.80
N ASP A 173 -4.00 -9.31 17.21
CA ASP A 173 -5.22 -9.19 16.41
C ASP A 173 -5.80 -7.77 16.48
N LEU A 174 -5.76 -7.05 15.37
CA LEU A 174 -6.37 -5.72 15.25
C LEU A 174 -7.89 -5.79 14.98
N GLY A 175 -8.42 -6.94 14.57
CA GLY A 175 -9.79 -7.10 14.07
C GLY A 175 -10.01 -6.61 12.62
N TRP A 176 -8.96 -6.14 11.95
CA TRP A 176 -8.94 -5.69 10.56
C TRP A 176 -7.50 -5.74 10.02
N ASP A 177 -7.31 -5.53 8.72
CA ASP A 177 -6.02 -5.64 8.04
C ASP A 177 -5.59 -4.30 7.38
N PRO A 178 -4.78 -3.48 8.09
CA PRO A 178 -4.21 -2.27 7.50
C PRO A 178 -3.11 -2.56 6.47
N VAL A 179 -2.43 -3.72 6.56
CA VAL A 179 -1.26 -4.06 5.74
C VAL A 179 -1.68 -4.36 4.31
N GLU A 180 -2.64 -5.25 4.13
CA GLU A 180 -3.18 -5.54 2.79
C GLU A 180 -4.07 -4.40 2.29
N GLY A 181 -4.84 -3.77 3.18
CA GLY A 181 -5.72 -2.66 2.85
C GLY A 181 -4.99 -1.49 2.17
N GLU A 182 -3.80 -1.14 2.68
CA GLU A 182 -2.99 -0.06 2.12
C GLU A 182 -2.57 -0.34 0.66
N ARG A 183 -2.33 -1.62 0.30
CA ARG A 183 -1.98 -2.02 -1.08
C ARG A 183 -3.12 -1.76 -2.07
N TYR A 184 -4.35 -1.98 -1.65
CA TYR A 184 -5.53 -1.70 -2.48
C TYR A 184 -5.80 -0.20 -2.61
N ILE A 185 -5.55 0.57 -1.54
CA ILE A 185 -5.61 2.03 -1.60
C ILE A 185 -4.57 2.58 -2.57
N ASP A 186 -3.34 2.05 -2.53
CA ASP A 186 -2.28 2.40 -3.46
C ASP A 186 -2.68 2.14 -4.93
N PHE A 187 -3.32 1.00 -5.21
CA PHE A 187 -3.89 0.71 -6.52
C PHE A 187 -4.89 1.80 -6.95
N LEU A 188 -5.88 2.11 -6.10
CA LEU A 188 -6.91 3.11 -6.40
C LEU A 188 -6.30 4.51 -6.60
N ARG A 189 -5.24 4.84 -5.87
CA ARG A 189 -4.52 6.12 -6.02
C ARG A 189 -3.96 6.29 -7.43
N PHE A 190 -3.37 5.23 -7.99
CA PHE A 190 -2.86 5.27 -9.37
C PHE A 190 -3.97 5.35 -10.42
N CYS A 191 -5.21 4.97 -10.10
CA CYS A 191 -6.35 5.12 -11.00
C CYS A 191 -6.88 6.56 -11.08
N VAL A 192 -6.77 7.31 -9.97
CA VAL A 192 -7.39 8.65 -9.86
C VAL A 192 -6.42 9.81 -10.04
N TRP A 193 -5.11 9.56 -9.92
CA TRP A 193 -4.09 10.60 -9.98
C TRP A 193 -2.91 10.20 -10.83
N ILE A 194 -2.71 10.88 -11.96
CA ILE A 194 -1.72 10.50 -12.96
C ILE A 194 -1.00 11.75 -13.45
N ASN A 195 0.34 11.73 -13.44
CA ASN A 195 1.17 12.84 -13.90
C ASN A 195 0.84 14.21 -13.25
N GLY A 196 0.31 14.21 -12.01
CA GLY A 196 -0.08 15.44 -11.31
C GLY A 196 -1.50 15.92 -11.61
N GLU A 197 -2.28 15.17 -12.39
CA GLU A 197 -3.65 15.52 -12.76
C GLU A 197 -4.65 14.52 -12.18
N ASN A 198 -5.83 15.03 -11.83
CA ASN A 198 -6.96 14.22 -11.38
C ASN A 198 -7.70 13.61 -12.58
N VAL A 199 -8.00 12.32 -12.50
CA VAL A 199 -8.87 11.62 -13.45
C VAL A 199 -10.30 11.65 -12.89
N GLU A 200 -11.08 12.68 -13.24
CA GLU A 200 -12.38 12.97 -12.60
C GLU A 200 -13.37 11.80 -12.66
N GLU A 201 -13.44 11.07 -13.78
CA GLU A 201 -14.36 9.94 -13.94
C GLU A 201 -14.04 8.81 -12.94
N ASN A 202 -12.77 8.44 -12.83
CA ASN A 202 -12.29 7.43 -11.89
C ASN A 202 -12.45 7.92 -10.44
N ALA A 203 -12.12 9.17 -10.14
CA ALA A 203 -12.24 9.74 -8.80
C ALA A 203 -13.69 9.70 -8.29
N ASN A 204 -14.64 10.11 -9.14
CA ASN A 204 -16.07 10.07 -8.81
C ASN A 204 -16.58 8.64 -8.56
N LEU A 205 -16.10 7.68 -9.36
CA LEU A 205 -16.43 6.28 -9.17
C LEU A 205 -15.82 5.72 -7.87
N VAL A 206 -14.55 6.00 -7.59
CA VAL A 206 -13.87 5.57 -6.36
C VAL A 206 -14.58 6.11 -5.12
N ILE A 207 -14.91 7.41 -5.08
CA ILE A 207 -15.71 7.98 -3.97
C ILE A 207 -17.02 7.21 -3.80
N ARG A 208 -17.72 6.93 -4.90
CA ARG A 208 -19.01 6.20 -4.87
C ARG A 208 -18.86 4.76 -4.35
N LEU A 209 -17.80 4.06 -4.74
CA LEU A 209 -17.51 2.70 -4.28
C LEU A 209 -17.20 2.69 -2.77
N LEU A 210 -16.38 3.64 -2.30
CA LEU A 210 -16.00 3.74 -0.89
C LEU A 210 -17.20 4.07 0.01
N ILE A 211 -18.06 5.02 -0.37
CA ILE A 211 -19.25 5.35 0.45
C ILE A 211 -20.32 4.24 0.46
N ARG A 212 -20.34 3.37 -0.56
CA ARG A 212 -21.23 2.21 -0.61
C ARG A 212 -20.74 1.06 0.28
N ARG A 213 -19.44 1.06 0.63
CA ARG A 213 -18.78 0.05 1.46
C ARG A 213 -17.94 0.77 2.52
N PRO A 214 -18.56 1.31 3.58
CA PRO A 214 -17.85 2.10 4.59
C PRO A 214 -16.71 1.33 5.27
N GLU A 215 -16.72 0.00 5.20
CA GLU A 215 -15.63 -0.87 5.67
C GLU A 215 -14.29 -0.58 4.99
N CYS A 216 -14.31 -0.08 3.75
CA CYS A 216 -13.09 0.33 3.03
C CYS A 216 -12.36 1.50 3.69
N LEU A 217 -13.04 2.27 4.54
CA LEU A 217 -12.47 3.46 5.18
C LEU A 217 -11.66 3.12 6.45
N GLY A 218 -11.59 1.83 6.82
CA GLY A 218 -10.99 1.38 8.07
C GLY A 218 -11.93 1.55 9.27
N VAL A 219 -11.51 1.01 10.41
CA VAL A 219 -12.35 0.92 11.61
C VAL A 219 -12.71 2.28 12.23
N ALA A 220 -11.87 3.29 12.05
CA ALA A 220 -12.05 4.59 12.69
C ALA A 220 -13.01 5.52 11.93
N LEU A 221 -13.16 5.33 10.62
CA LEU A 221 -13.98 6.16 9.76
C LEU A 221 -15.28 5.47 9.30
N LYS A 222 -15.43 4.16 9.56
CA LYS A 222 -16.67 3.44 9.27
C LYS A 222 -17.72 3.67 10.38
N GLY A 223 -18.95 4.06 10.00
CA GLY A 223 -20.08 4.18 10.93
C GLY A 223 -19.87 5.22 12.04
N GLU A 224 -20.13 4.84 13.30
CA GLU A 224 -19.85 5.64 14.51
C GLU A 224 -18.40 5.42 15.00
N GLY A 225 -17.44 5.36 14.08
CA GLY A 225 -16.04 5.18 14.42
C GLY A 225 -15.49 6.34 15.26
N GLN A 226 -14.38 6.09 15.94
CA GLN A 226 -13.75 7.03 16.87
C GLN A 226 -13.14 8.30 16.24
N GLY A 227 -13.12 8.38 14.91
CA GLY A 227 -12.53 9.49 14.17
C GLY A 227 -11.03 9.30 13.87
N LEU A 228 -10.54 10.08 12.90
CA LEU A 228 -9.20 9.92 12.35
C LEU A 228 -8.12 10.27 13.36
N PHE A 229 -8.31 11.33 14.16
CA PHE A 229 -7.32 11.76 15.14
C PHE A 229 -7.07 10.71 16.23
N ALA A 230 -8.14 10.10 16.74
CA ALA A 230 -8.02 9.02 17.73
C ALA A 230 -7.23 7.84 17.15
N ALA A 231 -7.53 7.44 15.92
CA ALA A 231 -6.81 6.36 15.23
C ALA A 231 -5.31 6.65 15.06
N PHE A 232 -4.95 7.88 14.68
CA PHE A 232 -3.54 8.30 14.60
C PHE A 232 -2.84 8.20 15.95
N LYS A 233 -3.49 8.67 17.03
CA LYS A 233 -2.91 8.60 18.38
C LYS A 233 -2.70 7.17 18.86
N GLU A 234 -3.68 6.29 18.63
CA GLU A 234 -3.57 4.88 19.00
C GLU A 234 -2.50 4.16 18.19
N ALA A 235 -2.41 4.43 16.89
CA ALA A 235 -1.39 3.86 16.03
C ALA A 235 0.04 4.32 16.41
N ILE A 236 0.20 5.60 16.75
CA ILE A 236 1.47 6.12 17.29
C ILE A 236 1.81 5.42 18.62
N ALA A 237 0.85 5.31 19.54
CA ALA A 237 1.09 4.65 20.81
C ALA A 237 1.46 3.17 20.63
N LEU A 238 0.82 2.47 19.70
CA LEU A 238 1.13 1.09 19.37
C LEU A 238 2.56 0.94 18.80
N SER A 239 2.96 1.79 17.85
CA SER A 239 4.31 1.75 17.28
C SER A 239 5.39 2.07 18.33
N GLU A 240 5.13 3.03 19.22
CA GLU A 240 6.04 3.36 20.32
C GLU A 240 6.16 2.23 21.35
N ASP A 241 5.05 1.54 21.66
CA ASP A 241 5.05 0.37 22.54
C ASP A 241 5.79 -0.82 21.93
N ILE A 242 5.63 -1.05 20.62
CA ILE A 242 6.40 -2.07 19.88
C ILE A 242 7.89 -1.78 20.03
N ARG A 243 8.32 -0.52 19.86
CA ARG A 243 9.71 -0.12 20.07
C ARG A 243 10.19 -0.35 21.50
N VAL A 244 9.38 -0.03 22.51
CA VAL A 244 9.73 -0.29 23.91
C VAL A 244 9.91 -1.80 24.16
N LEU A 245 9.05 -2.64 23.58
CA LEU A 245 9.20 -4.10 23.67
C LEU A 245 10.46 -4.60 22.97
N GLU A 246 10.85 -4.00 21.85
CA GLU A 246 12.12 -4.33 21.18
C GLU A 246 13.34 -4.01 22.07
N GLU A 247 13.30 -2.89 22.80
CA GLU A 247 14.42 -2.44 23.64
C GLU A 247 14.48 -3.14 25.00
N GLU A 248 13.33 -3.34 25.66
CA GLU A 248 13.23 -3.82 27.05
C GLU A 248 12.78 -5.29 27.17
N GLY A 249 12.24 -5.89 26.11
CA GLY A 249 11.71 -7.25 26.08
C GLY A 249 10.52 -7.45 27.05
N GLU A 250 10.41 -8.64 27.62
CA GLU A 250 9.34 -9.00 28.59
C GLU A 250 9.34 -8.16 29.88
N ASN A 251 10.39 -7.35 30.11
CA ASN A 251 10.48 -6.46 31.26
C ASN A 251 9.80 -5.09 31.03
N ALA A 252 9.19 -4.86 29.86
CA ALA A 252 8.47 -3.63 29.57
C ALA A 252 7.29 -3.44 30.55
N THR A 253 7.38 -2.43 31.42
CA THR A 253 6.41 -2.24 32.52
C THR A 253 5.37 -1.16 32.26
N MET A 254 5.43 -0.45 31.12
CA MET A 254 4.58 0.72 30.84
C MET A 254 4.12 0.84 29.37
N LEU A 255 3.42 -0.18 28.86
CA LEU A 255 2.77 -0.13 27.54
C LEU A 255 1.49 0.70 27.61
N LYS A 256 1.28 1.58 26.64
CA LYS A 256 0.16 2.53 26.57
C LYS A 256 -1.01 2.02 25.74
N SER A 257 -0.73 1.17 24.75
CA SER A 257 -1.66 0.55 23.83
C SER A 257 -2.45 -0.54 24.54
N GLY A 258 -3.78 -0.51 24.41
CA GLY A 258 -4.65 -1.55 24.97
C GLY A 258 -4.34 -2.94 24.43
N LEU A 259 -3.84 -3.05 23.20
CA LEU A 259 -3.55 -4.33 22.55
C LEU A 259 -2.35 -5.06 23.15
N LEU A 260 -1.28 -4.33 23.47
CA LEU A 260 -0.05 -4.93 24.00
C LEU A 260 0.00 -4.89 25.53
N GLY A 261 -0.82 -4.04 26.17
CA GLY A 261 -0.89 -3.95 27.63
C GLY A 261 -1.46 -5.20 28.32
N GLU A 262 -2.33 -5.98 27.65
CA GLU A 262 -2.91 -7.21 28.22
C GLU A 262 -1.98 -8.43 28.08
N SER A 263 -1.21 -8.49 26.99
CA SER A 263 -0.24 -9.55 26.71
C SER A 263 0.97 -8.95 25.97
N PRO A 264 2.07 -8.64 26.68
CA PRO A 264 3.25 -7.99 26.11
C PRO A 264 4.07 -9.00 25.30
N SER A 265 3.58 -9.35 24.12
CA SER A 265 4.23 -10.25 23.18
C SER A 265 4.12 -9.68 21.78
N TYR A 266 5.25 -9.62 21.08
CA TYR A 266 5.33 -9.21 19.69
C TYR A 266 6.40 -10.05 18.98
N PRO A 267 6.22 -10.40 17.68
CA PRO A 267 7.23 -11.13 16.93
C PRO A 267 8.57 -10.39 16.92
N SER A 268 9.69 -11.11 16.94
CA SER A 268 11.02 -10.48 16.90
C SER A 268 11.46 -10.17 15.46
N LYS A 269 12.20 -9.06 15.29
CA LYS A 269 12.84 -8.69 14.01
C LYS A 269 13.70 -9.82 13.44
N ASP A 270 14.41 -10.57 14.29
CA ASP A 270 15.24 -11.70 13.85
C ASP A 270 14.43 -12.87 13.29
N ALA A 271 13.24 -13.12 13.84
CA ALA A 271 12.37 -14.21 13.38
C ALA A 271 11.71 -13.88 12.03
N GLU A 272 11.26 -12.64 11.86
CA GLU A 272 10.51 -12.20 10.67
C GLU A 272 11.40 -11.65 9.55
N GLY A 273 12.60 -11.16 9.88
CA GLY A 273 13.58 -10.66 8.91
C GLY A 273 13.03 -9.54 8.03
N GLU A 274 13.12 -9.72 6.71
CA GLU A 274 12.64 -8.72 5.72
C GLU A 274 11.11 -8.53 5.71
N ASP A 275 10.36 -9.44 6.34
CA ASP A 275 8.90 -9.39 6.45
C ASP A 275 8.42 -8.85 7.82
N TYR A 276 9.34 -8.35 8.66
CA TYR A 276 8.97 -7.74 9.94
C TYR A 276 8.05 -6.52 9.75
N LEU A 277 7.00 -6.45 10.58
CA LEU A 277 5.96 -5.43 10.51
C LEU A 277 5.82 -4.69 11.84
N ASP A 278 5.81 -3.36 11.79
CA ASP A 278 5.25 -2.53 12.87
C ASP A 278 3.78 -2.26 12.55
N LEU A 279 2.87 -2.83 13.32
CA LEU A 279 1.42 -2.69 13.11
C LEU A 279 0.90 -1.28 13.39
N GLY A 280 1.56 -0.52 14.27
CA GLY A 280 1.25 0.88 14.49
C GLY A 280 1.63 1.73 13.26
N ALA A 281 2.83 1.51 12.72
CA ALA A 281 3.28 2.15 11.48
C ALA A 281 2.39 1.77 10.29
N ALA A 282 2.05 0.49 10.14
CA ALA A 282 1.14 0.03 9.08
C ALA A 282 -0.25 0.66 9.17
N THR A 283 -0.76 0.87 10.39
CA THR A 283 -2.04 1.58 10.61
C THR A 283 -1.93 3.05 10.20
N LEU A 284 -0.82 3.72 10.53
CA LEU A 284 -0.57 5.10 10.08
C LEU A 284 -0.46 5.19 8.56
N ASP A 285 0.24 4.24 7.93
CA ASP A 285 0.37 4.16 6.47
C ASP A 285 -0.99 3.96 5.80
N PHE A 286 -1.82 3.04 6.31
CA PHE A 286 -3.18 2.83 5.80
C PHE A 286 -4.00 4.13 5.80
N TYR A 287 -4.12 4.79 6.96
CA TYR A 287 -4.95 5.99 7.06
C TYR A 287 -4.34 7.16 6.28
N SER A 288 -3.01 7.30 6.25
CA SER A 288 -2.33 8.33 5.47
C SER A 288 -2.52 8.13 3.97
N SER A 289 -2.43 6.89 3.48
CA SER A 289 -2.71 6.55 2.09
C SER A 289 -4.20 6.76 1.75
N LEU A 290 -5.12 6.43 2.66
CA LEU A 290 -6.55 6.68 2.47
C LEU A 290 -6.84 8.18 2.34
N VAL A 291 -6.29 9.00 3.23
CA VAL A 291 -6.46 10.45 3.23
C VAL A 291 -5.86 11.06 1.95
N ASP A 292 -4.68 10.59 1.53
CA ASP A 292 -4.06 11.01 0.26
C ASP A 292 -4.92 10.64 -0.96
N LEU A 293 -5.46 9.41 -1.01
CA LEU A 293 -6.40 8.98 -2.04
C LEU A 293 -7.63 9.90 -2.09
N LEU A 294 -8.25 10.16 -0.94
CA LEU A 294 -9.45 11.00 -0.86
C LEU A 294 -9.15 12.46 -1.26
N ALA A 295 -7.98 12.98 -0.90
CA ALA A 295 -7.53 14.31 -1.31
C ALA A 295 -7.31 14.39 -2.83
N LYS A 296 -6.73 13.34 -3.42
CA LYS A 296 -6.55 13.19 -4.86
C LYS A 296 -7.86 13.00 -5.60
N CYS A 297 -8.86 12.39 -4.97
CA CYS A 297 -10.22 12.31 -5.51
C CYS A 297 -11.01 13.63 -5.41
N ALA A 298 -10.54 14.60 -4.63
CA ALA A 298 -11.23 15.88 -4.49
C ALA A 298 -11.33 16.58 -5.85
N PRO A 299 -12.46 17.25 -6.17
CA PRO A 299 -12.62 17.99 -7.41
C PRO A 299 -11.64 19.15 -7.55
N ASP A 300 -11.39 19.58 -8.79
CA ASP A 300 -10.55 20.75 -9.05
C ASP A 300 -11.13 22.06 -8.44
N PRO A 301 -10.29 22.94 -7.84
CA PRO A 301 -10.74 24.21 -7.29
C PRO A 301 -11.51 25.09 -8.29
N MET A 302 -11.13 25.10 -9.57
CA MET A 302 -11.86 25.85 -10.60
C MET A 302 -13.24 25.24 -10.87
N ALA A 303 -13.36 23.91 -10.86
CA ALA A 303 -14.64 23.22 -11.02
C ALA A 303 -15.59 23.50 -9.85
N ILE A 304 -15.04 23.62 -8.64
CA ILE A 304 -15.78 24.03 -7.43
C ILE A 304 -16.23 25.49 -7.54
N GLN A 305 -15.36 26.41 -7.95
CA GLN A 305 -15.69 27.83 -8.14
C GLN A 305 -16.73 28.05 -9.23
N ALA A 306 -16.70 27.25 -10.29
CA ALA A 306 -17.70 27.25 -11.35
C ALA A 306 -19.08 26.74 -10.89
N GLY A 307 -19.21 26.25 -9.65
CA GLY A 307 -20.48 25.83 -9.06
C GLY A 307 -21.06 24.55 -9.66
N LYS A 308 -20.22 23.66 -10.22
CA LYS A 308 -20.67 22.37 -10.76
C LYS A 308 -21.28 21.53 -9.62
N GLY A 309 -22.54 21.11 -9.78
CA GLY A 309 -23.29 20.41 -8.74
C GLY A 309 -22.60 19.12 -8.24
N ASP A 310 -22.04 18.33 -9.15
CA ASP A 310 -21.35 17.08 -8.81
C ASP A 310 -20.06 17.34 -8.02
N SER A 311 -19.30 18.38 -8.39
CA SER A 311 -18.08 18.79 -7.67
C SER A 311 -18.41 19.29 -6.25
N LEU A 312 -19.47 20.07 -6.09
CA LEU A 312 -19.91 20.52 -4.76
C LEU A 312 -20.38 19.36 -3.89
N ARG A 313 -21.09 18.38 -4.48
CA ARG A 313 -21.53 17.17 -3.79
C ARG A 313 -20.35 16.31 -3.36
N ALA A 314 -19.39 16.06 -4.24
CA ALA A 314 -18.19 15.29 -3.92
C ALA A 314 -17.39 15.96 -2.79
N ARG A 315 -17.19 17.28 -2.85
CA ARG A 315 -16.54 18.05 -1.77
C ARG A 315 -17.29 17.95 -0.45
N ALA A 316 -18.62 18.02 -0.47
CA ALA A 316 -19.43 17.88 0.74
C ALA A 316 -19.31 16.48 1.36
N ILE A 317 -19.27 15.42 0.54
CA ILE A 317 -19.02 14.05 1.01
C ILE A 317 -17.65 13.96 1.70
N LEU A 318 -16.60 14.46 1.05
CA LEU A 318 -15.24 14.42 1.63
C LEU A 318 -15.16 15.15 2.97
N ARG A 319 -15.79 16.32 3.09
CA ARG A 319 -15.89 17.08 4.35
C ARG A 319 -16.71 16.40 5.44
N SER A 320 -17.58 15.45 5.07
CA SER A 320 -18.35 14.66 6.03
C SER A 320 -17.59 13.43 6.53
N LEU A 321 -16.62 12.94 5.75
CA LEU A 321 -15.79 11.78 6.11
C LEU A 321 -14.67 12.15 7.09
N ILE A 322 -14.01 13.29 6.88
CA ILE A 322 -12.90 13.74 7.73
C ILE A 322 -13.15 15.19 8.12
N SER A 323 -13.22 15.44 9.43
CA SER A 323 -13.51 16.78 9.97
C SER A 323 -12.28 17.68 9.90
N LEU A 324 -12.50 19.00 9.83
CA LEU A 324 -11.40 19.99 9.90
C LEU A 324 -10.66 19.93 11.25
N ASP A 325 -11.37 19.58 12.31
CA ASP A 325 -10.82 19.46 13.66
C ASP A 325 -9.83 18.29 13.75
N ASP A 326 -10.19 17.11 13.21
CA ASP A 326 -9.27 15.97 13.11
C ASP A 326 -7.97 16.35 12.37
N LEU A 327 -8.08 17.04 11.23
CA LEU A 327 -6.90 17.47 10.47
C LEU A 327 -6.00 18.39 11.30
N GLY A 328 -6.58 19.39 11.99
CA GLY A 328 -5.84 20.29 12.86
C GLY A 328 -5.13 19.59 14.01
N GLN A 329 -5.81 18.66 14.66
CA GLN A 329 -5.23 17.91 15.77
C GLN A 329 -4.11 16.96 15.29
N ILE A 330 -4.29 16.27 14.16
CA ILE A 330 -3.26 15.40 13.58
C ILE A 330 -2.03 16.20 13.14
N LEU A 331 -2.22 17.33 12.47
CA LEU A 331 -1.10 18.19 12.04
C LEU A 331 -0.31 18.75 13.22
N SER A 332 -0.94 18.88 14.39
CA SER A 332 -0.32 19.34 15.63
C SER A 332 0.40 18.24 16.43
N LEU A 333 0.24 16.96 16.05
CA LEU A 333 1.01 15.86 16.64
C LEU A 333 2.50 16.05 16.34
N ARG A 334 3.39 15.50 17.17
CA ARG A 334 4.84 15.60 16.93
C ARG A 334 5.34 14.32 16.28
N PHE A 335 6.24 14.47 15.30
CA PHE A 335 7.00 13.34 14.77
C PHE A 335 7.99 12.82 15.82
N THR A 336 8.26 11.52 15.78
CA THR A 336 9.36 10.93 16.54
C THR A 336 10.66 11.30 15.83
N ILE A 337 11.45 12.20 16.42
CA ILE A 337 12.78 12.56 15.89
C ILE A 337 13.74 11.44 16.29
N PRO A 338 14.34 10.70 15.34
CA PRO A 338 15.35 9.69 15.69
C PRO A 338 16.51 10.36 16.43
N ASN A 339 16.95 9.77 17.53
CA ASN A 339 18.16 10.25 18.19
C ASN A 339 19.37 9.92 17.32
N LEU A 340 19.90 10.90 16.58
CA LEU A 340 21.04 10.71 15.66
C LEU A 340 22.29 10.12 16.37
N ALA A 341 22.40 10.24 17.69
CA ALA A 341 23.50 9.64 18.47
C ALA A 341 23.44 8.09 18.53
N LEU A 342 22.26 7.50 18.30
CA LEU A 342 22.02 6.05 18.36
C LEU A 342 21.75 5.44 16.97
N ALA A 343 21.42 6.25 15.96
CA ALA A 343 21.11 5.83 14.59
C ALA A 343 22.34 5.44 13.75
N ALA A 344 23.43 4.99 14.39
CA ALA A 344 24.65 4.54 13.72
C ALA A 344 24.56 3.09 13.20
N THR A 345 23.45 2.39 13.48
CA THR A 345 23.15 1.08 12.90
C THR A 345 22.27 1.27 11.67
N ASP A 346 22.71 0.67 10.57
CA ASP A 346 22.08 0.62 9.24
C ASP A 346 20.75 -0.18 9.31
N ASP A 347 19.81 0.25 10.15
CA ASP A 347 18.50 -0.38 10.30
C ASP A 347 17.63 0.00 9.10
N ASN A 348 17.58 -0.92 8.13
CA ASN A 348 16.74 -0.82 6.94
C ASN A 348 15.25 -1.14 7.23
N GLY A 349 14.86 -1.28 8.51
CA GLY A 349 13.49 -1.49 8.95
C GLY A 349 12.58 -0.24 8.84
N PRO A 350 11.25 -0.42 8.97
CA PRO A 350 10.31 0.70 8.97
C PRO A 350 10.61 1.66 10.12
N LEU A 351 10.65 2.97 9.84
CA LEU A 351 10.81 3.97 10.89
C LEU A 351 9.55 3.99 11.77
N PRO A 352 9.68 3.82 13.10
CA PRO A 352 8.54 3.79 13.99
C PRO A 352 7.93 5.19 14.18
N GLY A 353 6.64 5.20 14.49
CA GLY A 353 5.87 6.38 14.85
C GLY A 353 5.38 7.22 13.67
N LEU A 354 5.00 8.46 13.97
CA LEU A 354 4.48 9.40 12.99
C LEU A 354 5.61 9.93 12.11
N LEU A 355 5.46 9.81 10.79
CA LEU A 355 6.43 10.27 9.79
C LEU A 355 5.96 11.54 9.06
N PRO A 356 6.89 12.36 8.55
CA PRO A 356 6.56 13.56 7.76
C PRO A 356 5.58 13.30 6.61
N ASN A 357 5.71 12.16 5.93
CA ASN A 357 4.84 11.79 4.81
C ASN A 357 3.37 11.60 5.26
N HIS A 358 3.13 11.08 6.47
CA HIS A 358 1.79 10.91 7.02
C HIS A 358 1.08 12.26 7.15
N LYS A 359 1.77 13.27 7.72
CA LYS A 359 1.23 14.64 7.76
C LYS A 359 1.12 15.28 6.38
N GLY A 360 2.00 14.92 5.45
CA GLY A 360 1.92 15.36 4.05
C GLY A 360 0.57 15.01 3.42
N SER A 361 0.09 13.78 3.61
CA SER A 361 -1.23 13.34 3.14
C SER A 361 -2.37 14.14 3.77
N VAL A 362 -2.30 14.38 5.08
CA VAL A 362 -3.30 15.16 5.83
C VAL A 362 -3.33 16.62 5.36
N LEU A 363 -2.16 17.20 5.10
CA LEU A 363 -2.02 18.56 4.58
C LEU A 363 -2.57 18.67 3.15
N LEU A 364 -2.32 17.66 2.29
CA LEU A 364 -2.88 17.63 0.94
C LEU A 364 -4.41 17.60 0.98
N PHE A 365 -5.01 16.85 1.90
CA PHE A 365 -6.45 16.83 2.09
C PHE A 365 -7.00 18.18 2.58
N LEU A 366 -6.33 18.80 3.56
CA LEU A 366 -6.66 20.14 4.04
C LEU A 366 -6.69 21.15 2.88
N ASP A 367 -5.64 21.18 2.06
CA ASP A 367 -5.52 22.09 0.91
C ASP A 367 -6.61 21.83 -0.14
N ARG A 368 -6.77 20.57 -0.57
CA ARG A 368 -7.68 20.20 -1.67
C ARG A 368 -9.16 20.30 -1.30
N VAL A 369 -9.53 19.96 -0.07
CA VAL A 369 -10.95 19.83 0.33
C VAL A 369 -11.44 21.05 1.10
N TYR A 370 -10.65 21.54 2.05
CA TYR A 370 -11.03 22.69 2.87
C TYR A 370 -10.56 23.99 2.26
N GLY A 371 -9.28 24.06 1.89
CA GLY A 371 -8.58 25.31 1.60
C GLY A 371 -8.27 26.10 2.86
N ILE A 372 -7.35 27.05 2.77
CA ILE A 372 -7.06 28.02 3.82
C ILE A 372 -7.62 29.37 3.39
N ASP A 373 -8.84 29.65 3.81
CA ASP A 373 -9.61 30.79 3.31
C ASP A 373 -9.50 32.04 4.20
N SER A 374 -8.88 31.95 5.38
CA SER A 374 -8.71 33.07 6.31
C SER A 374 -7.31 33.16 6.88
N GLN A 375 -6.90 34.40 7.19
CA GLN A 375 -5.62 34.70 7.82
C GLN A 375 -5.51 34.07 9.22
N ASP A 376 -6.60 34.05 9.99
CA ASP A 376 -6.63 33.44 11.31
C ASP A 376 -6.40 31.93 11.25
N MET A 377 -7.00 31.25 10.27
CA MET A 377 -6.78 29.82 10.03
C MET A 377 -5.33 29.55 9.66
N LEU A 378 -4.75 30.35 8.77
CA LEU A 378 -3.34 30.23 8.40
C LEU A 378 -2.42 30.37 9.62
N PHE A 379 -2.62 31.40 10.44
CA PHE A 379 -1.81 31.61 11.63
C PHE A 379 -1.98 30.49 12.64
N HIS A 380 -3.19 29.97 12.82
CA HIS A 380 -3.44 28.85 13.70
C HIS A 380 -2.63 27.61 13.29
N PHE A 381 -2.70 27.19 12.02
CA PHE A 381 -1.91 26.03 11.53
C PHE A 381 -0.40 26.31 11.55
N LEU A 382 0.01 27.55 11.24
CA LEU A 382 1.41 27.94 11.30
C LEU A 382 1.99 27.79 12.71
N GLU A 383 1.27 28.27 13.73
CA GLU A 383 1.72 28.24 15.12
C GLU A 383 1.63 26.85 15.75
N GLN A 384 0.52 26.14 15.54
CA GLN A 384 0.25 24.88 16.22
C GLN A 384 0.87 23.66 15.54
N SER A 385 1.11 23.74 14.23
CA SER A 385 1.56 22.59 13.42
C SER A 385 2.91 22.85 12.75
N PHE A 386 3.01 23.84 11.87
CA PHE A 386 4.17 23.97 10.98
C PHE A 386 5.43 24.50 11.67
N LEU A 387 5.33 25.49 12.55
CA LEU A 387 6.50 26.02 13.27
C LEU A 387 7.15 24.97 14.19
N PRO A 388 6.40 24.16 14.97
CA PRO A 388 6.95 23.02 15.69
C PRO A 388 7.73 22.06 14.79
N ASP A 389 7.18 21.70 13.63
CA ASP A 389 7.81 20.78 12.68
C ASP A 389 9.08 21.37 12.04
N LEU A 390 9.05 22.65 11.66
CA LEU A 390 10.22 23.36 11.13
C LEU A 390 11.34 23.46 12.19
N ARG A 391 10.98 23.73 13.44
CA ARG A 391 11.95 23.74 14.55
C ARG A 391 12.59 22.36 14.73
N ALA A 392 11.78 21.31 14.72
CA ALA A 392 12.27 19.92 14.79
C ALA A 392 13.27 19.61 13.66
N ALA A 393 12.95 20.01 12.41
CA ALA A 393 13.86 19.84 11.28
C ALA A 393 15.19 20.58 11.48
N THR A 394 15.16 21.85 11.90
CA THR A 394 16.39 22.62 12.15
C THR A 394 17.23 22.07 13.30
N MET A 395 16.61 21.46 14.31
CA MET A 395 17.35 20.81 15.40
C MET A 395 18.15 19.61 14.88
N MET A 396 17.62 18.81 13.95
CA MET A 396 18.34 17.66 13.37
C MET A 396 19.61 18.07 12.62
N ASP A 397 19.58 19.18 11.87
CA ASP A 397 20.75 19.65 11.12
C ASP A 397 21.88 20.13 12.04
N SER A 398 21.54 20.74 13.18
CA SER A 398 22.53 21.23 14.16
C SER A 398 23.34 20.12 14.86
N PHE A 399 22.84 18.88 14.87
CA PHE A 399 23.57 17.72 15.38
C PHE A 399 24.55 17.14 14.36
N LYS A 400 24.33 17.32 13.05
CA LYS A 400 25.26 16.87 12.00
C LYS A 400 26.52 17.73 11.92
N GLU A 401 26.45 19.01 12.30
CA GLU A 401 27.62 19.91 12.28
C GLU A 401 28.54 19.77 13.50
N LYS A 402 28.14 19.00 14.51
CA LYS A 402 28.92 18.82 15.76
C LYS A 402 29.63 17.47 15.89
N ASN A 403 29.49 16.58 14.91
CA ASN A 403 30.30 15.37 14.73
C ASN A 403 31.15 15.52 13.46
#